data_AF-A0A6J6A134-F1
#
_entry.id   AF-A0A6J6A134-F1
#
_cell.length_a   1.000
_cell.length_b   1.000
_cell.length_c   1.000
_cell.angle_alpha   90.00
_cell.angle_beta   90.00
_cell.angle_gamma   90.00
#
_symmetry.space_group_name_H-M   'P 1'
#
loop_
_entity.id
_entity.type
_entity.pdbx_description
1 polymer ?
#
loop_
_entity_poly.entity_id
_entity_poly.type
_entity_poly.pdbx_seq_one_letter_code
_entity_poly.pdbx_strand_id
1 'polypeptide(L)'
;MGAISAVVLGLCSKGDHIVTQNQLYGATQLLFQAVCPRFGIDVTFVDGTEPGAFAAAVIPGRTTMIYAETPANPRLDLVDLAELGAIKGPIKVVDSTFATPLAQRPLEFGIDLVVHSATKGIAGHNDATIGVVAGSAENIDWLYSFAVIQGAVASPFDAMNALRGLRTLGVRLERQSKNAGVLAQFLESHAKVKTVRWPGLPSHPQYELAQRQLDLPGGQLAFELEGGLDEGRTFVEAVQIAQLATSLGGPETLVTHPASTTHVALSPEELAAAGIEPSTIRVSVGLEHADDLVADFAQAIDQIK
;
A
#
# COMPACT_ATOMS: atom_id res chain seq x y z
N MET A 1 -3.39 -5.72 9.81
CA MET A 1 -2.84 -7.03 10.25
C MET A 1 -3.91 -8.03 10.67
N GLY A 2 -4.83 -7.73 11.61
CA GLY A 2 -5.87 -8.69 12.01
C GLY A 2 -6.64 -9.33 10.86
N ALA A 3 -7.10 -8.52 9.89
CA ALA A 3 -7.76 -9.01 8.66
C ALA A 3 -6.85 -9.95 7.84
N ILE A 4 -5.63 -9.54 7.53
CA ILE A 4 -4.67 -10.33 6.73
C ILE A 4 -4.35 -11.65 7.44
N SER A 5 -4.07 -11.63 8.74
CA SER A 5 -3.80 -12.86 9.50
C SER A 5 -5.01 -13.78 9.60
N ALA A 6 -6.23 -13.23 9.62
CA ALA A 6 -7.46 -14.02 9.58
C ALA A 6 -7.63 -14.71 8.22
N VAL A 7 -7.36 -13.99 7.13
CA VAL A 7 -7.38 -14.56 5.77
C VAL A 7 -6.32 -15.65 5.61
N VAL A 8 -5.07 -15.37 5.96
CA VAL A 8 -3.96 -16.32 5.79
C VAL A 8 -4.15 -17.56 6.67
N LEU A 9 -4.38 -17.41 7.98
CA LEU A 9 -4.49 -18.56 8.89
C LEU A 9 -5.84 -19.26 8.83
N GLY A 10 -6.87 -18.59 8.31
CA GLY A 10 -8.20 -19.18 8.11
C GLY A 10 -8.28 -20.02 6.84
N LEU A 11 -7.40 -19.78 5.85
CA LEU A 11 -7.43 -20.47 4.55
C LEU A 11 -6.23 -21.39 4.32
N CYS A 12 -5.10 -21.13 4.98
CA CYS A 12 -3.89 -21.92 4.84
C CYS A 12 -3.56 -22.68 6.12
N SER A 13 -2.95 -23.85 5.95
CA SER A 13 -2.52 -24.78 6.99
C SER A 13 -1.17 -25.40 6.64
N LYS A 14 -0.62 -26.20 7.55
CA LYS A 14 0.64 -26.91 7.32
C LYS A 14 0.60 -27.70 6.00
N GLY A 15 1.61 -27.48 5.16
CA GLY A 15 1.78 -28.12 3.84
C GLY A 15 1.32 -27.26 2.67
N ASP A 16 0.49 -26.25 2.94
CA ASP A 16 0.03 -25.29 1.94
C ASP A 16 1.15 -24.37 1.46
N HIS A 17 0.90 -23.76 0.31
CA HIS A 17 1.83 -22.85 -0.35
C HIS A 17 1.14 -21.53 -0.72
N ILE A 18 1.83 -20.42 -0.50
CA ILE A 18 1.41 -19.06 -0.86
C ILE A 18 2.37 -18.48 -1.89
N VAL A 19 1.87 -17.85 -2.93
CA VAL A 19 2.65 -16.99 -3.83
C VAL A 19 2.35 -15.53 -3.51
N THR A 20 3.38 -14.70 -3.32
CA THR A 20 3.20 -13.26 -3.06
C THR A 20 4.28 -12.43 -3.76
N GLN A 21 4.06 -11.12 -3.91
CA GLN A 21 5.08 -10.21 -4.41
C GLN A 21 6.14 -9.83 -3.35
N ASN A 22 7.32 -9.40 -3.82
CA ASN A 22 8.42 -8.88 -3.00
C ASN A 22 8.05 -7.59 -2.25
N GLN A 23 7.32 -6.68 -2.90
CA GLN A 23 6.97 -5.37 -2.34
C GLN A 23 5.61 -5.41 -1.65
N LEU A 24 5.62 -5.44 -0.33
CA LEU A 24 4.40 -5.40 0.49
C LEU A 24 4.59 -4.47 1.68
N TYR A 25 3.50 -4.15 2.37
CA TYR A 25 3.55 -3.62 3.73
C TYR A 25 4.45 -4.48 4.64
N GLY A 26 5.37 -3.84 5.37
CA GLY A 26 6.44 -4.53 6.09
C GLY A 26 5.98 -5.57 7.11
N ALA A 27 4.86 -5.35 7.81
CA ALA A 27 4.33 -6.37 8.73
C ALA A 27 3.71 -7.57 7.99
N THR A 28 3.18 -7.36 6.78
CA THR A 28 2.72 -8.43 5.88
C THR A 28 3.91 -9.23 5.35
N GLN A 29 5.01 -8.57 5.00
CA GLN A 29 6.26 -9.28 4.66
C GLN A 29 6.72 -10.16 5.81
N LEU A 30 6.76 -9.63 7.04
CA LEU A 30 7.18 -10.40 8.22
C LEU A 30 6.25 -11.60 8.50
N LEU A 31 4.94 -11.43 8.31
CA LEU A 31 3.97 -12.53 8.41
C LEU A 31 4.34 -13.66 7.44
N PHE A 32 4.63 -13.34 6.19
CA PHE A 32 4.96 -14.32 5.17
C PHE A 32 6.36 -14.93 5.32
N GLN A 33 7.38 -14.12 5.64
CA GLN A 33 8.78 -14.58 5.73
C GLN A 33 9.08 -15.34 7.02
N ALA A 34 8.52 -14.90 8.15
CA ALA A 34 8.92 -15.42 9.47
C ALA A 34 7.81 -16.20 10.19
N VAL A 35 6.54 -15.83 10.00
CA VAL A 35 5.44 -16.45 10.75
C VAL A 35 4.86 -17.65 10.01
N CYS A 36 4.57 -17.54 8.71
CA CYS A 36 4.02 -18.64 7.91
C CYS A 36 4.89 -19.91 7.94
N PRO A 37 6.24 -19.85 7.78
CA PRO A 37 7.08 -21.03 7.86
C PRO A 37 7.05 -21.73 9.22
N ARG A 38 6.84 -20.99 10.32
CA ARG A 38 6.68 -21.58 11.66
C ARG A 38 5.42 -22.45 11.78
N PHE A 39 4.40 -22.16 10.97
CA PHE A 39 3.18 -22.98 10.86
C PHE A 39 3.29 -24.04 9.75
N GLY A 40 4.44 -24.15 9.08
CA GLY A 40 4.65 -25.07 7.97
C GLY A 40 3.90 -24.68 6.70
N ILE A 41 3.63 -23.38 6.51
CA ILE A 41 3.10 -22.80 5.28
C ILE A 41 4.28 -22.25 4.49
N ASP A 42 4.49 -22.79 3.28
CA ASP A 42 5.57 -22.35 2.41
C ASP A 42 5.17 -21.08 1.66
N VAL A 43 6.12 -20.19 1.38
CA VAL A 43 5.88 -18.95 0.65
C VAL A 43 6.92 -18.76 -0.45
N THR A 44 6.45 -18.53 -1.68
CA THR A 44 7.28 -18.07 -2.80
C THR A 44 7.05 -16.58 -3.03
N PHE A 45 8.14 -15.81 -3.06
CA PHE A 45 8.12 -14.39 -3.39
C PHE A 45 8.48 -14.20 -4.88
N VAL A 46 7.74 -13.33 -5.57
CA VAL A 46 7.95 -12.99 -6.98
C VAL A 46 8.07 -11.48 -7.17
N ASP A 47 8.62 -11.05 -8.32
CA ASP A 47 8.45 -9.67 -8.74
C ASP A 47 7.01 -9.48 -9.28
N GLY A 48 6.20 -8.69 -8.58
CA GLY A 48 4.81 -8.45 -8.99
C GLY A 48 4.65 -7.54 -10.20
N THR A 49 5.73 -6.86 -10.62
CA THR A 49 5.73 -6.00 -11.81
C THR A 49 6.03 -6.77 -13.10
N GLU A 50 6.59 -7.97 -12.97
CA GLU A 50 6.96 -8.83 -14.10
C GLU A 50 5.75 -9.66 -14.57
N PRO A 51 5.32 -9.49 -15.84
CA PRO A 51 4.20 -10.27 -16.38
C PRO A 51 4.44 -11.78 -16.31
N GLY A 52 3.44 -12.53 -15.87
CA GLY A 52 3.47 -13.98 -15.73
C GLY A 52 4.16 -14.50 -14.47
N ALA A 53 4.80 -13.66 -13.67
CA ALA A 53 5.60 -14.11 -12.52
C ALA A 53 4.77 -14.86 -11.48
N PHE A 54 3.57 -14.37 -11.15
CA PHE A 54 2.64 -15.05 -10.24
C PHE A 54 2.23 -16.42 -10.79
N ALA A 55 1.82 -16.49 -12.06
CA ALA A 55 1.37 -17.73 -12.68
C ALA A 55 2.49 -18.79 -12.73
N ALA A 56 3.73 -18.37 -13.01
CA ALA A 56 4.89 -19.27 -13.06
C ALA A 56 5.24 -19.87 -11.69
N ALA A 57 4.96 -19.14 -10.59
CA ALA A 57 5.22 -19.60 -9.22
C ALA A 57 4.11 -20.50 -8.65
N VAL A 58 2.96 -20.63 -9.33
CA VAL A 58 1.89 -21.52 -8.88
C VAL A 58 2.30 -22.98 -9.05
N ILE A 59 2.27 -23.71 -7.94
CA ILE A 59 2.37 -25.17 -7.86
C ILE A 59 0.95 -25.75 -7.91
N PRO A 60 0.52 -26.40 -9.02
CA PRO A 60 -0.84 -26.92 -9.14
C PRO A 60 -1.18 -27.95 -8.06
N GLY A 61 -2.38 -27.83 -7.49
CA GLY A 61 -2.86 -28.73 -6.41
C GLY A 61 -2.21 -28.50 -5.04
N ARG A 62 -1.28 -27.56 -4.92
CA ARG A 62 -0.59 -27.22 -3.65
C ARG A 62 -0.67 -25.74 -3.29
N THR A 63 -0.62 -24.86 -4.28
CA THR A 63 -0.72 -23.40 -4.02
C THR A 63 -2.16 -23.08 -3.64
N THR A 64 -2.34 -22.70 -2.40
CA THR A 64 -3.66 -22.44 -1.81
C THR A 64 -4.04 -20.97 -1.97
N MET A 65 -3.04 -20.08 -1.94
CA MET A 65 -3.27 -18.64 -2.00
C MET A 65 -2.26 -17.92 -2.91
N ILE A 66 -2.76 -16.91 -3.63
CA ILE A 66 -1.95 -15.83 -4.17
C ILE A 66 -2.32 -14.55 -3.42
N TYR A 67 -1.32 -13.82 -2.94
CA TYR A 67 -1.50 -12.53 -2.26
C TYR A 67 -0.77 -11.43 -3.03
N ALA A 68 -1.46 -10.32 -3.30
CA ALA A 68 -0.87 -9.14 -3.93
C ALA A 68 -1.28 -7.87 -3.20
N GLU A 69 -0.48 -6.81 -3.33
CA GLU A 69 -0.79 -5.46 -2.87
C GLU A 69 -0.65 -4.52 -4.08
N THR A 70 -1.70 -3.78 -4.42
CA THR A 70 -1.62 -2.84 -5.55
C THR A 70 -2.50 -1.62 -5.34
N PRO A 71 -1.96 -0.38 -5.46
CA PRO A 71 -0.52 -0.06 -5.52
C PRO A 71 0.26 -0.52 -4.27
N ALA A 72 1.50 -0.95 -4.47
CA ALA A 72 2.35 -1.53 -3.43
C ALA A 72 3.17 -0.48 -2.68
N ASN A 73 3.19 -0.55 -1.35
CA ASN A 73 4.06 0.29 -0.52
C ASN A 73 5.55 -0.15 -0.63
N PRO A 74 6.52 0.78 -0.69
CA PRO A 74 6.38 2.23 -0.73
C PRO A 74 6.43 2.85 -2.15
N ARG A 75 6.80 2.08 -3.18
CA ARG A 75 7.11 2.60 -4.52
C ARG A 75 5.90 2.83 -5.43
N LEU A 76 4.72 2.37 -5.03
CA LEU A 76 3.48 2.40 -5.81
C LEU A 76 3.55 1.54 -7.07
N ASP A 77 4.36 0.49 -7.02
CA ASP A 77 4.39 -0.57 -8.03
C ASP A 77 2.98 -1.21 -8.14
N LEU A 78 2.58 -1.56 -9.35
CA LEU A 78 1.26 -2.12 -9.66
C LEU A 78 1.36 -3.60 -10.01
N VAL A 79 0.28 -4.33 -9.73
CA VAL A 79 0.06 -5.70 -10.23
C VAL A 79 -1.10 -5.65 -11.20
N ASP A 80 -0.98 -6.31 -12.35
CA ASP A 80 -2.08 -6.40 -13.32
C ASP A 80 -3.19 -7.31 -12.77
N LEU A 81 -4.31 -6.71 -12.41
CA LEU A 81 -5.44 -7.43 -11.81
C LEU A 81 -6.12 -8.39 -12.78
N ALA A 82 -6.14 -8.07 -14.09
CA ALA A 82 -6.74 -8.94 -15.09
C ALA A 82 -5.90 -10.21 -15.28
N GLU A 83 -4.57 -10.08 -15.27
CA GLU A 83 -3.65 -11.22 -15.29
C GLU A 83 -3.80 -12.07 -14.02
N LEU A 84 -3.74 -11.43 -12.84
CA LEU A 84 -3.84 -12.12 -11.55
C LEU A 84 -5.17 -12.88 -11.42
N GLY A 85 -6.28 -12.24 -11.80
CA GLY A 85 -7.63 -12.80 -11.77
C GLY A 85 -7.86 -13.96 -12.75
N ALA A 86 -7.08 -14.04 -13.83
CA ALA A 86 -7.15 -15.14 -14.78
C ALA A 86 -6.59 -16.46 -14.22
N ILE A 87 -5.73 -16.40 -13.19
CA ILE A 87 -5.08 -17.57 -12.60
C ILE A 87 -6.12 -18.48 -11.90
N LYS A 88 -6.12 -19.76 -12.27
CA LYS A 88 -7.04 -20.78 -11.76
C LYS A 88 -6.40 -21.63 -10.67
N GLY A 89 -7.21 -22.05 -9.70
CA GLY A 89 -6.81 -22.95 -8.61
C GLY A 89 -6.73 -22.24 -7.26
N PRO A 90 -5.70 -21.41 -6.99
CA PRO A 90 -5.55 -20.72 -5.71
C PRO A 90 -6.62 -19.65 -5.46
N ILE A 91 -6.91 -19.39 -4.18
CA ILE A 91 -7.63 -18.17 -3.77
C ILE A 91 -6.74 -16.96 -4.00
N LYS A 92 -7.28 -15.94 -4.66
CA LYS A 92 -6.59 -14.68 -4.97
C LYS A 92 -7.03 -13.62 -3.99
N VAL A 93 -6.07 -13.07 -3.25
CA VAL A 93 -6.27 -12.01 -2.25
C VAL A 93 -5.52 -10.76 -2.71
N VAL A 94 -6.21 -9.63 -2.77
CA VAL A 94 -5.59 -8.32 -3.06
C VAL A 94 -5.77 -7.38 -1.87
N ASP A 95 -4.67 -6.85 -1.36
CA ASP A 95 -4.66 -5.66 -0.51
C ASP A 95 -4.77 -4.42 -1.39
N SER A 96 -5.93 -3.76 -1.29
CA SER A 96 -6.23 -2.54 -2.04
C SER A 96 -6.34 -1.33 -1.09
N THR A 97 -5.58 -1.34 0.01
CA THR A 97 -5.56 -0.27 1.02
C THR A 97 -5.28 1.10 0.40
N PHE A 98 -4.31 1.19 -0.52
CA PHE A 98 -3.88 2.47 -1.11
C PHE A 98 -4.91 3.04 -2.09
N ALA A 99 -5.53 2.19 -2.90
CA ALA A 99 -6.53 2.63 -3.87
C ALA A 99 -7.89 2.91 -3.21
N THR A 100 -8.24 2.18 -2.14
CA THR A 100 -9.59 2.15 -1.56
C THR A 100 -10.63 1.58 -2.53
N PRO A 101 -11.85 1.20 -2.09
CA PRO A 101 -12.84 0.61 -2.99
C PRO A 101 -13.40 1.59 -4.05
N LEU A 102 -13.08 2.89 -3.96
CA LEU A 102 -13.52 3.88 -4.94
C LEU A 102 -12.55 4.05 -6.12
N ALA A 103 -11.24 3.83 -5.94
CA ALA A 103 -10.30 3.93 -7.05
C ALA A 103 -10.02 2.58 -7.73
N GLN A 104 -10.22 1.46 -7.03
CA GLN A 104 -9.95 0.14 -7.58
C GLN A 104 -10.93 -0.88 -7.02
N ARG A 105 -11.46 -1.74 -7.88
CA ARG A 105 -12.41 -2.81 -7.51
C ARG A 105 -11.86 -4.18 -7.93
N PRO A 106 -10.90 -4.78 -7.18
CA PRO A 106 -10.25 -6.01 -7.61
C PRO A 106 -11.21 -7.19 -7.84
N LEU A 107 -12.33 -7.26 -7.11
CA LEU A 107 -13.35 -8.30 -7.30
C LEU A 107 -13.91 -8.33 -8.74
N GLU A 108 -13.95 -7.19 -9.45
CA GLU A 108 -14.41 -7.11 -10.85
C GLU A 108 -13.42 -7.77 -11.82
N PHE A 109 -12.18 -8.03 -11.39
CA PHE A 109 -11.15 -8.67 -12.19
C PHE A 109 -11.03 -10.18 -11.94
N GLY A 110 -11.90 -10.77 -11.11
CA GLY A 110 -11.83 -12.19 -10.77
C GLY A 110 -10.95 -12.51 -9.55
N ILE A 111 -10.66 -11.49 -8.73
CA ILE A 111 -10.05 -11.67 -7.41
C ILE A 111 -11.11 -12.19 -6.42
N ASP A 112 -10.74 -13.14 -5.56
CA ASP A 112 -11.68 -13.82 -4.67
C ASP A 112 -11.93 -13.04 -3.38
N LEU A 113 -10.89 -12.37 -2.87
CA LEU A 113 -10.91 -11.60 -1.62
C LEU A 113 -10.17 -10.28 -1.77
N VAL A 114 -10.74 -9.21 -1.24
CA VAL A 114 -10.08 -7.90 -1.11
C VAL A 114 -9.93 -7.58 0.36
N VAL A 115 -8.73 -7.19 0.76
CA VAL A 115 -8.43 -6.73 2.12
C VAL A 115 -8.09 -5.25 2.11
N HIS A 116 -8.47 -4.56 3.19
CA HIS A 116 -8.09 -3.19 3.44
C HIS A 116 -7.65 -3.01 4.89
N SER A 117 -6.58 -2.25 5.10
CA SER A 117 -6.37 -1.51 6.33
C SER A 117 -7.30 -0.29 6.32
N ALA A 118 -8.52 -0.47 6.82
CA ALA A 118 -9.51 0.59 6.91
C ALA A 118 -9.11 1.71 7.88
N THR A 119 -8.10 1.49 8.72
CA THR A 119 -7.33 2.53 9.45
C THR A 119 -6.91 3.70 8.56
N LYS A 120 -6.67 3.44 7.27
CA LYS A 120 -6.15 4.41 6.31
C LYS A 120 -7.29 5.16 5.63
N GLY A 121 -7.39 5.12 4.30
CA GLY A 121 -8.33 5.95 3.54
C GLY A 121 -9.81 5.78 3.92
N ILE A 122 -10.24 4.57 4.31
CA ILE A 122 -11.65 4.28 4.62
C ILE A 122 -12.12 5.06 5.86
N ALA A 123 -11.47 4.87 7.03
CA ALA A 123 -11.75 5.68 8.20
C ALA A 123 -11.30 7.13 7.97
N GLY A 124 -10.08 7.33 7.49
CA GLY A 124 -9.63 8.58 6.89
C GLY A 124 -9.58 9.79 7.82
N HIS A 125 -9.53 9.57 9.13
CA HIS A 125 -9.48 10.63 10.17
C HIS A 125 -8.41 10.35 11.24
N ASN A 126 -7.47 9.41 10.97
CA ASN A 126 -6.35 9.08 11.87
C ASN A 126 -6.77 8.66 13.30
N ASP A 127 -7.98 8.12 13.47
CA ASP A 127 -8.63 7.92 14.78
C ASP A 127 -9.27 6.52 14.96
N ALA A 128 -9.01 5.59 14.04
CA ALA A 128 -9.56 4.23 14.09
C ALA A 128 -8.54 3.18 13.66
N THR A 129 -8.50 2.03 14.34
CA THR A 129 -7.72 0.87 13.89
C THR A 129 -8.63 -0.28 13.49
N ILE A 130 -8.78 -0.51 12.18
CA ILE A 130 -9.71 -1.51 11.67
C ILE A 130 -9.23 -2.12 10.36
N GLY A 131 -9.43 -3.44 10.21
CA GLY A 131 -9.25 -4.17 8.97
C GLY A 131 -10.60 -4.58 8.39
N VAL A 132 -10.71 -4.62 7.07
CA VAL A 132 -11.92 -5.05 6.35
C VAL A 132 -11.52 -6.12 5.33
N VAL A 133 -12.37 -7.14 5.19
CA VAL A 133 -12.26 -8.16 4.15
C VAL A 133 -13.59 -8.20 3.39
N ALA A 134 -13.53 -8.23 2.06
CA ALA A 134 -14.68 -8.33 1.18
C ALA A 134 -14.49 -9.49 0.19
N GLY A 135 -15.57 -10.20 -0.14
CA GLY A 135 -15.57 -11.37 -1.04
C GLY A 135 -16.95 -12.02 -1.12
N SER A 136 -17.02 -13.26 -1.61
CA SER A 136 -18.26 -14.03 -1.65
C SER A 136 -18.81 -14.31 -0.24
N ALA A 137 -20.13 -14.48 -0.12
CA ALA A 137 -20.76 -14.80 1.16
C ALA A 137 -20.15 -16.06 1.81
N GLU A 138 -19.89 -17.11 1.02
CA GLU A 138 -19.25 -18.35 1.48
C GLU A 138 -17.88 -18.09 2.12
N ASN A 139 -17.01 -17.32 1.44
CA ASN A 139 -15.69 -17.01 1.98
C ASN A 139 -15.78 -16.15 3.24
N ILE A 140 -16.68 -15.16 3.25
CA ILE A 140 -16.84 -14.25 4.39
C ILE A 140 -17.45 -14.96 5.60
N ASP A 141 -18.41 -15.85 5.43
CA ASP A 141 -19.02 -16.60 6.53
C ASP A 141 -18.00 -17.52 7.23
N TRP A 142 -17.15 -18.18 6.44
CA TRP A 142 -16.04 -18.97 6.96
C TRP A 142 -15.02 -18.10 7.70
N LEU A 143 -14.53 -17.04 7.06
CA LEU A 143 -13.53 -16.14 7.63
C LEU A 143 -14.02 -15.42 8.88
N TYR A 144 -15.30 -15.03 8.92
CA TYR A 144 -15.93 -14.46 10.11
C TYR A 144 -15.91 -15.45 11.27
N SER A 145 -16.35 -16.68 11.03
CA SER A 145 -16.35 -17.75 12.03
C SER A 145 -14.94 -18.02 12.57
N PHE A 146 -13.94 -18.05 11.68
CA PHE A 146 -12.54 -18.17 12.05
C PHE A 146 -12.02 -16.97 12.86
N ALA A 147 -12.30 -15.74 12.42
CA ALA A 147 -11.82 -14.52 13.06
C ALA A 147 -12.35 -14.37 14.49
N VAL A 148 -13.59 -14.83 14.76
CA VAL A 148 -14.16 -14.88 16.11
C VAL A 148 -13.34 -15.80 17.03
N ILE A 149 -12.91 -16.97 16.53
CA ILE A 149 -12.07 -17.91 17.28
C ILE A 149 -10.66 -17.37 17.46
N GLN A 150 -10.10 -16.76 16.42
CA GLN A 150 -8.77 -16.14 16.44
C GLN A 150 -8.71 -14.92 17.37
N GLY A 151 -9.84 -14.25 17.59
CA GLY A 151 -9.94 -13.02 18.40
C GLY A 151 -9.62 -11.73 17.63
N ALA A 152 -9.50 -11.78 16.30
CA ALA A 152 -9.20 -10.63 15.45
C ALA A 152 -10.47 -9.80 15.13
N VAL A 153 -11.20 -9.40 16.16
CA VAL A 153 -12.48 -8.68 16.04
C VAL A 153 -12.30 -7.17 16.21
N ALA A 154 -13.02 -6.38 15.42
CA ALA A 154 -12.97 -4.93 15.51
C ALA A 154 -13.72 -4.42 16.75
N SER A 155 -13.19 -3.36 17.38
CA SER A 155 -13.93 -2.60 18.39
C SER A 155 -15.18 -1.97 17.75
N PRO A 156 -16.35 -2.00 18.42
CA PRO A 156 -17.52 -1.27 17.95
C PRO A 156 -17.28 0.24 17.76
N PHE A 157 -16.36 0.82 18.55
CA PHE A 157 -16.00 2.23 18.42
C PHE A 157 -15.19 2.51 17.15
N ASP A 158 -14.18 1.68 16.86
CA ASP A 158 -13.42 1.78 15.61
C ASP A 158 -14.30 1.54 14.38
N ALA A 159 -15.24 0.58 14.46
CA ALA A 159 -16.21 0.32 13.41
C ALA A 159 -17.12 1.53 13.16
N MET A 160 -17.59 2.20 14.23
CA MET A 160 -18.39 3.42 14.12
C MET A 160 -17.60 4.56 13.47
N ASN A 161 -16.34 4.79 13.88
CA ASN A 161 -15.47 5.79 13.27
C ASN A 161 -15.20 5.51 11.79
N ALA A 162 -14.96 4.25 11.42
CA ALA A 162 -14.82 3.85 10.02
C ALA A 162 -16.09 4.13 9.21
N LEU A 163 -17.27 3.80 9.74
CA LEU A 163 -18.56 4.09 9.09
C LEU A 163 -18.81 5.60 8.96
N ARG A 164 -18.42 6.40 9.95
CA ARG A 164 -18.47 7.87 9.89
C ARG A 164 -17.55 8.39 8.79
N GLY A 165 -16.32 7.91 8.75
CA GLY A 165 -15.29 8.29 7.76
C GLY A 165 -15.67 7.93 6.33
N LEU A 166 -16.31 6.77 6.13
CA LEU A 166 -16.75 6.30 4.82
C LEU A 166 -17.68 7.29 4.10
N ARG A 167 -18.49 8.05 4.84
CA ARG A 167 -19.44 9.04 4.29
C ARG A 167 -18.76 10.17 3.52
N THR A 168 -17.47 10.42 3.78
CA THR A 168 -16.68 11.44 3.09
C THR A 168 -15.57 10.85 2.23
N LEU A 169 -15.52 9.51 2.06
CA LEU A 169 -14.46 8.84 1.32
C LEU A 169 -14.28 9.39 -0.10
N GLY A 170 -15.38 9.55 -0.86
CA GLY A 170 -15.33 10.06 -2.24
C GLY A 170 -14.70 11.45 -2.33
N VAL A 171 -15.26 12.42 -1.60
CA VAL A 171 -14.77 13.81 -1.63
C VAL A 171 -13.34 13.94 -1.09
N ARG A 172 -12.95 13.11 -0.12
CA ARG A 172 -11.57 13.08 0.39
C ARG A 172 -10.61 12.53 -0.66
N LEU A 173 -10.92 11.39 -1.25
CA LEU A 173 -10.06 10.73 -2.23
C LEU A 173 -9.87 11.57 -3.49
N GLU A 174 -10.92 12.22 -3.99
CA GLU A 174 -10.83 13.15 -5.11
C GLU A 174 -9.90 14.33 -4.80
N ARG A 175 -10.06 14.96 -3.62
CA ARG A 175 -9.21 16.07 -3.18
C ARG A 175 -7.76 15.63 -3.01
N GLN A 176 -7.52 14.51 -2.33
CA GLN A 176 -6.19 13.95 -2.11
C GLN A 176 -5.50 13.61 -3.44
N SER A 177 -6.23 12.99 -4.39
CA SER A 177 -5.69 12.65 -5.71
C SER A 177 -5.34 13.91 -6.51
N LYS A 178 -6.20 14.94 -6.46
CA LYS A 178 -5.92 16.23 -7.12
C LYS A 178 -4.69 16.92 -6.52
N ASN A 179 -4.62 17.00 -5.19
CA ASN A 179 -3.48 17.61 -4.49
C ASN A 179 -2.19 16.84 -4.79
N ALA A 180 -2.24 15.50 -4.79
CA ALA A 180 -1.11 14.65 -5.12
C ALA A 180 -0.64 14.88 -6.57
N GLY A 181 -1.54 15.08 -7.52
CA GLY A 181 -1.16 15.40 -8.90
C GLY A 181 -0.43 16.74 -9.03
N VAL A 182 -0.90 17.79 -8.34
CA VAL A 182 -0.22 19.09 -8.31
C VAL A 182 1.18 18.96 -7.69
N LEU A 183 1.28 18.29 -6.54
CA LEU A 183 2.54 18.10 -5.85
C LEU A 183 3.52 17.23 -6.64
N ALA A 184 3.05 16.14 -7.26
CA ALA A 184 3.85 15.25 -8.09
C ALA A 184 4.44 15.97 -9.30
N GLN A 185 3.67 16.82 -9.98
CA GLN A 185 4.15 17.64 -11.10
C GLN A 185 5.19 18.67 -10.67
N PHE A 186 4.97 19.34 -9.53
CA PHE A 186 5.95 20.26 -8.95
C PHE A 186 7.27 19.51 -8.67
N LEU A 187 7.19 18.39 -7.97
CA LEU A 187 8.36 17.57 -7.61
C LEU A 187 9.09 17.06 -8.86
N GLU A 188 8.38 16.57 -9.87
CA GLU A 188 8.97 16.03 -11.11
C GLU A 188 9.75 17.11 -11.88
N SER A 189 9.34 18.38 -11.76
CA SER A 189 10.03 19.51 -12.40
C SER A 189 11.19 20.07 -11.59
N HIS A 190 11.37 19.65 -10.33
CA HIS A 190 12.30 20.28 -9.41
C HIS A 190 13.73 19.72 -9.55
N ALA A 191 14.73 20.58 -9.75
CA ALA A 191 16.11 20.18 -10.06
C ALA A 191 16.82 19.35 -8.97
N LYS A 192 16.33 19.40 -7.73
CA LYS A 192 16.84 18.60 -6.59
C LYS A 192 16.02 17.32 -6.33
N VAL A 193 15.08 16.97 -7.21
CA VAL A 193 14.30 15.74 -7.14
C VAL A 193 14.73 14.84 -8.29
N LYS A 194 15.21 13.65 -7.96
CA LYS A 194 15.78 12.68 -8.90
C LYS A 194 14.69 11.89 -9.62
N THR A 195 13.71 11.38 -8.85
CA THR A 195 12.58 10.61 -9.40
C THR A 195 11.30 10.87 -8.62
N VAL A 196 10.15 10.76 -9.29
CA VAL A 196 8.83 10.78 -8.67
C VAL A 196 8.06 9.53 -9.10
N ARG A 197 7.42 8.89 -8.13
CA ARG A 197 6.53 7.74 -8.30
C ARG A 197 5.13 8.15 -7.89
N TRP A 198 4.26 8.32 -8.88
CA TRP A 198 2.83 8.50 -8.68
C TRP A 198 2.10 7.87 -9.87
N PRO A 199 1.13 6.95 -9.68
CA PRO A 199 0.46 6.25 -10.78
C PRO A 199 -0.23 7.16 -11.82
N GLY A 200 -0.51 8.42 -11.47
CA GLY A 200 -1.09 9.40 -12.38
C GLY A 200 -0.08 10.20 -13.22
N LEU A 201 1.23 10.05 -12.99
CA LEU A 201 2.26 10.67 -13.84
C LEU A 201 2.56 9.79 -15.07
N PRO A 202 2.63 10.34 -16.29
CA PRO A 202 3.04 9.60 -17.49
C PRO A 202 4.44 8.97 -17.41
N SER A 203 5.31 9.50 -16.55
CA SER A 203 6.65 8.96 -16.27
C SER A 203 6.63 7.71 -15.39
N HIS A 204 5.50 7.37 -14.76
CA HIS A 204 5.38 6.16 -13.96
C HIS A 204 5.56 4.92 -14.86
N PRO A 205 6.45 3.96 -14.52
CA PRO A 205 6.75 2.83 -15.41
C PRO A 205 5.53 1.98 -15.80
N GLN A 206 4.51 1.97 -14.95
CA GLN A 206 3.25 1.26 -15.17
C GLN A 206 2.07 2.21 -15.40
N TYR A 207 2.29 3.42 -15.93
CA TYR A 207 1.24 4.42 -16.18
C TYR A 207 0.07 3.86 -17.01
N GLU A 208 0.36 3.17 -18.11
CA GLU A 208 -0.68 2.57 -18.97
C GLU A 208 -1.51 1.51 -18.23
N LEU A 209 -0.90 0.76 -17.30
CA LEU A 209 -1.65 -0.18 -16.46
C LEU A 209 -2.50 0.57 -15.44
N ALA A 210 -1.97 1.62 -14.82
CA ALA A 210 -2.70 2.49 -13.91
C ALA A 210 -3.98 3.02 -14.56
N GLN A 211 -3.89 3.56 -15.78
CA GLN A 211 -5.04 4.09 -16.54
C GLN A 211 -6.10 3.02 -16.84
N ARG A 212 -5.73 1.74 -16.93
CA ARG A 212 -6.68 0.64 -17.20
C ARG A 212 -7.43 0.14 -15.97
N GLN A 213 -6.82 0.21 -14.78
CA GLN A 213 -7.38 -0.44 -13.57
C GLN A 213 -7.62 0.48 -12.38
N LEU A 214 -7.20 1.75 -12.43
CA LEU A 214 -7.43 2.75 -11.40
C LEU A 214 -8.38 3.84 -11.93
N ASP A 215 -9.53 4.00 -11.29
CA ASP A 215 -10.46 5.11 -11.55
C ASP A 215 -9.89 6.45 -11.04
N LEU A 216 -9.02 6.40 -10.03
CA LEU A 216 -8.27 7.54 -9.50
C LEU A 216 -6.83 7.11 -9.14
N PRO A 217 -5.81 7.96 -9.37
CA PRO A 217 -4.41 7.63 -9.07
C PRO A 217 -4.09 7.60 -7.56
N GLY A 218 -4.95 8.18 -6.71
CA GLY A 218 -4.82 8.17 -5.25
C GLY A 218 -3.93 9.28 -4.69
N GLY A 219 -3.96 9.43 -3.37
CA GLY A 219 -3.25 10.48 -2.62
C GLY A 219 -1.85 10.08 -2.12
N GLN A 220 -1.34 8.91 -2.50
CA GLN A 220 -0.01 8.46 -2.09
C GLN A 220 0.98 8.75 -3.22
N LEU A 221 2.14 9.32 -2.91
CA LEU A 221 3.27 9.46 -3.84
C LEU A 221 4.58 9.14 -3.12
N ALA A 222 5.59 8.77 -3.88
CA ALA A 222 6.96 8.67 -3.39
C ALA A 222 7.89 9.44 -4.31
N PHE A 223 8.99 9.97 -3.78
CA PHE A 223 10.00 10.64 -4.58
C PHE A 223 11.38 10.45 -3.97
N GLU A 224 12.42 10.60 -4.79
CA GLU A 224 13.81 10.54 -4.36
C GLU A 224 14.43 11.93 -4.52
N LEU A 225 15.10 12.41 -3.48
CA LEU A 225 15.90 13.63 -3.56
C LEU A 225 17.26 13.34 -4.17
N GLU A 226 17.85 14.34 -4.81
CA GLU A 226 19.28 14.38 -5.04
C GLU A 226 20.03 14.32 -3.70
N GLY A 227 21.19 13.65 -3.68
CA GLY A 227 21.93 13.36 -2.45
C GLY A 227 21.58 11.99 -1.87
N GLY A 228 21.46 11.90 -0.55
CA GLY A 228 21.25 10.64 0.17
C GLY A 228 20.50 10.81 1.48
N LEU A 229 20.92 10.04 2.48
CA LEU A 229 20.22 9.91 3.76
C LEU A 229 20.09 11.24 4.52
N ASP A 230 21.13 12.08 4.47
CA ASP A 230 21.15 13.37 5.17
C ASP A 230 20.20 14.38 4.52
N GLU A 231 20.11 14.41 3.20
CA GLU A 231 19.16 15.24 2.45
C GLU A 231 17.72 14.79 2.72
N GLY A 232 17.45 13.49 2.68
CA GLY A 232 16.15 12.92 3.03
C GLY A 232 15.71 13.29 4.46
N ARG A 233 16.65 13.20 5.42
CA ARG A 233 16.42 13.61 6.82
C ARG A 233 16.17 15.11 6.95
N THR A 234 17.02 15.93 6.33
CA THR A 234 16.90 17.40 6.39
C THR A 234 15.56 17.85 5.84
N PHE A 235 15.12 17.28 4.71
CA PHE A 235 13.82 17.58 4.11
C PHE A 235 12.66 17.30 5.07
N VAL A 236 12.58 16.08 5.64
CA VAL A 236 11.44 15.72 6.51
C VAL A 236 11.45 16.43 7.87
N GLU A 237 12.61 16.94 8.31
CA GLU A 237 12.73 17.79 9.50
C GLU A 237 12.40 19.27 9.20
N ALA A 238 12.44 19.69 7.93
CA ALA A 238 12.24 21.08 7.51
C ALA A 238 10.80 21.42 7.10
N VAL A 239 9.94 20.44 6.83
CA VAL A 239 8.51 20.67 6.53
C VAL A 239 7.79 21.34 7.70
N GLN A 240 6.84 22.22 7.39
CA GLN A 240 6.11 23.05 8.36
C GLN A 240 4.60 22.79 8.36
N ILE A 241 4.04 22.35 7.23
CA ILE A 241 2.63 21.96 7.10
C ILE A 241 2.52 20.44 7.15
N ALA A 242 3.30 19.75 6.30
CA ALA A 242 3.35 18.30 6.35
C ALA A 242 3.95 17.82 7.68
N GLN A 243 3.47 16.69 8.17
CA GLN A 243 3.91 16.13 9.44
C GLN A 243 4.76 14.88 9.23
N LEU A 244 5.86 14.77 9.98
CA LEU A 244 6.66 13.55 10.03
C LEU A 244 5.91 12.45 10.81
N ALA A 245 5.23 11.55 10.10
CA ALA A 245 4.51 10.42 10.68
C ALA A 245 4.41 9.24 9.69
N THR A 246 4.29 8.02 10.23
CA THR A 246 4.38 6.78 9.45
C THR A 246 3.05 6.24 8.92
N SER A 247 1.92 6.84 9.33
CA SER A 247 0.59 6.49 8.82
C SER A 247 0.31 7.12 7.45
N LEU A 248 -0.92 6.98 6.93
CA LEU A 248 -1.37 7.52 5.65
C LEU A 248 -2.90 7.56 5.52
N GLY A 249 -3.41 8.28 4.52
CA GLY A 249 -4.81 8.29 4.09
C GLY A 249 -5.74 9.19 4.91
N GLY A 250 -5.21 9.87 5.92
CA GLY A 250 -5.93 10.86 6.74
C GLY A 250 -6.05 12.24 6.07
N PRO A 251 -6.63 13.22 6.78
CA PRO A 251 -6.83 14.57 6.25
C PRO A 251 -5.56 15.41 6.27
N GLU A 252 -4.60 15.13 7.15
CA GLU A 252 -3.29 15.78 7.18
C GLU A 252 -2.31 15.16 6.19
N THR A 253 -1.48 16.00 5.58
CA THR A 253 -0.35 15.57 4.76
C THR A 253 0.76 15.01 5.66
N LEU A 254 1.17 13.76 5.41
CA LEU A 254 2.21 13.09 6.17
C LEU A 254 3.41 12.77 5.27
N VAL A 255 4.62 13.01 5.78
CA VAL A 255 5.88 12.60 5.16
C VAL A 255 6.57 11.54 6.01
N THR A 256 7.25 10.61 5.33
CA THR A 256 8.10 9.62 5.97
C THR A 256 9.36 9.47 5.15
N HIS A 257 10.51 9.42 5.81
CA HIS A 257 11.79 9.02 5.23
C HIS A 257 12.08 7.57 5.64
N PRO A 258 11.76 6.55 4.82
CA PRO A 258 11.75 5.16 5.26
C PRO A 258 13.13 4.68 5.74
N ALA A 259 14.21 5.10 5.08
CA ALA A 259 15.59 4.71 5.42
C ALA A 259 16.00 5.12 6.84
N SER A 260 15.53 6.25 7.36
CA SER A 260 15.85 6.71 8.73
C SER A 260 14.74 6.45 9.76
N THR A 261 13.63 5.83 9.37
CA THR A 261 12.47 5.64 10.26
C THR A 261 11.97 4.20 10.22
N THR A 262 11.03 3.90 9.33
CA THR A 262 10.30 2.62 9.27
C THR A 262 11.15 1.43 8.87
N HIS A 263 12.28 1.66 8.20
CA HIS A 263 13.16 0.62 7.68
C HIS A 263 14.61 0.78 8.18
N VAL A 264 14.82 1.49 9.29
CA VAL A 264 16.16 1.74 9.88
C VAL A 264 16.92 0.46 10.25
N ALA A 265 16.19 -0.63 10.49
CA ALA A 265 16.77 -1.93 10.83
C ALA A 265 17.25 -2.73 9.61
N LEU A 266 16.91 -2.30 8.38
CA LEU A 266 17.33 -2.97 7.16
C LEU A 266 18.74 -2.54 6.78
N SER A 267 19.53 -3.49 6.30
CA SER A 267 20.81 -3.23 5.64
C SER A 267 20.62 -2.45 4.34
N PRO A 268 21.67 -1.78 3.82
CA PRO A 268 21.60 -1.10 2.52
C PRO A 268 21.16 -2.01 1.36
N GLU A 269 21.57 -3.28 1.38
CA GLU A 269 21.17 -4.27 0.37
C GLU A 269 19.68 -4.62 0.47
N GLU A 270 19.16 -4.77 1.68
CA GLU A 270 17.73 -5.02 1.92
C GLU A 270 16.87 -3.80 1.57
N LEU A 271 17.34 -2.58 1.85
CA LEU A 271 16.70 -1.34 1.42
C LEU A 271 16.62 -1.26 -0.11
N ALA A 272 17.74 -1.50 -0.80
CA ALA A 272 17.79 -1.51 -2.26
C ALA A 272 16.87 -2.59 -2.86
N ALA A 273 16.84 -3.80 -2.28
CA ALA A 273 15.93 -4.87 -2.70
C ALA A 273 14.44 -4.50 -2.48
N ALA A 274 14.13 -3.73 -1.44
CA ALA A 274 12.81 -3.17 -1.21
C ALA A 274 12.51 -1.94 -2.11
N GLY A 275 13.48 -1.49 -2.90
CA GLY A 275 13.35 -0.30 -3.75
C GLY A 275 13.34 1.01 -2.96
N ILE A 276 13.99 1.03 -1.79
CA ILE A 276 14.11 2.19 -0.93
C ILE A 276 15.53 2.73 -1.08
N GLU A 277 15.69 3.76 -1.90
CA GLU A 277 16.92 4.53 -1.96
C GLU A 277 17.13 5.32 -0.66
N PRO A 278 18.38 5.67 -0.29
CA PRO A 278 18.69 6.39 0.94
C PRO A 278 17.97 7.73 1.10
N SER A 279 17.53 8.37 0.00
CA SER A 279 16.82 9.65 0.00
C SER A 279 15.32 9.53 -0.30
N THR A 280 14.77 8.30 -0.27
CA THR A 280 13.36 8.05 -0.60
C THR A 280 12.45 8.74 0.41
N ILE A 281 11.54 9.59 -0.06
CA ILE A 281 10.46 10.17 0.73
C ILE A 281 9.14 9.56 0.28
N ARG A 282 8.35 9.09 1.24
CA ARG A 282 6.95 8.71 1.01
C ARG A 282 6.05 9.81 1.54
N VAL A 283 5.07 10.20 0.74
CA VAL A 283 4.08 11.23 1.07
C VAL A 283 2.69 10.65 1.02
N SER A 284 1.94 10.85 2.09
CA SER A 284 0.48 10.71 2.09
C SER A 284 -0.12 12.11 2.01
N VAL A 285 -0.59 12.50 0.85
CA VAL A 285 -1.13 13.84 0.60
C VAL A 285 -2.52 13.97 1.24
N GLY A 286 -2.71 15.05 1.99
CA GLY A 286 -3.92 15.38 2.72
C GLY A 286 -4.88 16.29 1.97
N LEU A 287 -5.69 17.03 2.73
CA LEU A 287 -6.79 17.87 2.26
C LEU A 287 -6.46 19.37 2.30
N GLU A 288 -5.24 19.74 2.65
CA GLU A 288 -4.77 21.11 2.66
C GLU A 288 -4.87 21.77 1.27
N HIS A 289 -4.69 23.09 1.22
CA HIS A 289 -4.60 23.78 -0.07
C HIS A 289 -3.33 23.32 -0.81
N ALA A 290 -3.45 23.00 -2.10
CA ALA A 290 -2.32 22.47 -2.86
C ALA A 290 -1.14 23.46 -2.93
N ASP A 291 -1.42 24.76 -3.06
CA ASP A 291 -0.38 25.79 -3.11
C ASP A 291 0.41 25.89 -1.79
N ASP A 292 -0.25 25.67 -0.66
CA ASP A 292 0.40 25.67 0.66
C ASP A 292 1.34 24.45 0.79
N LEU A 293 0.90 23.29 0.29
CA LEU A 293 1.74 22.09 0.23
C LEU A 293 2.94 22.26 -0.70
N VAL A 294 2.75 22.86 -1.88
CA VAL A 294 3.87 23.14 -2.79
C VAL A 294 4.85 24.12 -2.16
N ALA A 295 4.38 25.19 -1.50
CA ALA A 295 5.25 26.14 -0.82
C ALA A 295 6.03 25.49 0.34
N ASP A 296 5.39 24.60 1.11
CA ASP A 296 6.03 23.86 2.19
C ASP A 296 7.13 22.91 1.68
N PHE A 297 6.84 22.18 0.60
CA PHE A 297 7.82 21.27 0.01
C PHE A 297 8.96 22.03 -0.66
N ALA A 298 8.68 23.14 -1.34
CA ALA A 298 9.70 23.99 -1.95
C ALA A 298 10.68 24.52 -0.89
N GLN A 299 10.18 25.12 0.20
CA GLN A 299 11.05 25.68 1.23
C GLN A 299 11.86 24.60 1.95
N ALA A 300 11.30 23.41 2.15
CA ALA A 300 12.01 22.28 2.75
C ALA A 300 13.12 21.73 1.83
N ILE A 301 12.86 21.66 0.52
CA ILE A 301 13.87 21.27 -0.48
C ILE A 301 15.00 22.31 -0.58
N ASP A 302 14.71 23.60 -0.38
CA ASP A 302 15.75 24.63 -0.37
C ASP A 302 16.76 24.47 0.79
N GLN A 303 16.40 23.76 1.87
CA GLN A 303 17.30 23.49 2.99
C GLN A 303 18.33 22.38 2.71
N ILE A 304 18.13 21.56 1.68
CA ILE A 304 19.07 20.47 1.34
C ILE A 304 20.24 21.00 0.51
N LYS A 305 21.40 20.36 0.61
CA LYS A 305 22.66 20.85 0.02
C LYS A 305 22.73 20.70 -1.51
#